data_AF-A0AAV8X086-F1
#
_entry.id   AF-A0AAV8X086-F1
#
_cell.length_a   1.000
_cell.length_b   1.000
_cell.length_c   1.000
_cell.angle_alpha   90.00
_cell.angle_beta   90.00
_cell.angle_gamma   90.00
#
_symmetry.space_group_name_H-M   'P 1'
#
loop_
_entity.id
_entity.type
_entity.pdbx_description
1 polymer ?
#
loop_
_entity_poly.entity_id
_entity_poly.type
_entity_poly.pdbx_seq_one_letter_code
_entity_poly.pdbx_strand_id
1 'polypeptide(L)'
;MDRLTLARYVKKARNDPGGNIIMEPNYANRQVFSEDDEIMLAEYIITCSKMAYGLMTEGVKKLAYQFAAANNRKVPDSWKANKTAGSEWLRSFRKRRGNLSIRQPEQCSLSRLTSFNEFNVKQFYVNLKSILEKTDKLKDPSRIFNLDETSTTTVQRPRKVVAQKRGKTNQSLHKR
;
A
#
# COMPACT_ATOMS: atom_id res chain seq x y z
N MET A 1 -24.99 6.92 10.02
CA MET A 1 -25.29 8.21 9.36
C MET A 1 -25.15 9.31 10.39
N ASP A 2 -24.60 10.45 10.01
CA ASP A 2 -24.48 11.59 10.94
C ASP A 2 -25.83 12.31 11.13
N ARG A 3 -26.06 12.92 12.31
CA ARG A 3 -27.34 13.55 12.71
C ARG A 3 -27.75 14.65 11.74
N LEU A 4 -26.78 15.41 11.22
CA LEU A 4 -27.01 16.47 10.23
C LEU A 4 -27.44 15.90 8.87
N THR A 5 -26.91 14.74 8.50
CA THR A 5 -27.26 14.05 7.26
C THR A 5 -28.71 13.55 7.33
N LEU A 6 -29.11 12.98 8.48
CA LEU A 6 -30.48 12.52 8.72
C LEU A 6 -31.48 13.68 8.68
N ALA A 7 -31.18 14.79 9.38
CA ALA A 7 -32.04 15.98 9.39
C ALA A 7 -32.29 16.54 7.97
N ARG A 8 -31.26 16.54 7.11
CA ARG A 8 -31.37 16.95 5.71
C ARG A 8 -32.32 16.05 4.91
N TYR A 9 -32.23 14.73 5.08
CA TYR A 9 -33.11 13.78 4.38
C TYR A 9 -34.55 13.85 4.88
N VAL A 10 -34.76 14.03 6.19
CA VAL A 10 -36.11 14.24 6.76
C VAL A 10 -36.76 15.51 6.20
N LYS A 11 -35.99 16.60 6.07
CA LYS A 11 -36.48 17.84 5.44
C LYS A 11 -36.82 17.63 3.96
N LYS A 12 -36.01 16.85 3.24
CA LYS A 12 -36.25 16.52 1.83
C LYS A 12 -37.54 15.68 1.66
N ALA A 13 -37.75 14.70 2.53
CA ALA A 13 -38.96 13.86 2.54
C ALA A 13 -40.24 14.63 2.85
N ARG A 14 -40.16 15.65 3.72
CA ARG A 14 -41.30 16.52 4.02
C ARG A 14 -41.69 17.42 2.84
N ASN A 15 -40.73 17.80 2.01
CA ASN A 15 -40.96 18.71 0.88
C ASN A 15 -41.43 17.97 -0.39
N ASP A 16 -41.14 16.69 -0.53
CA ASP A 16 -41.55 15.85 -1.66
C ASP A 16 -42.00 14.46 -1.15
N PRO A 17 -43.29 14.30 -0.79
CA PRO A 17 -43.80 13.08 -0.16
C PRO A 17 -43.89 11.87 -1.10
N GLY A 18 -43.77 12.08 -2.42
CA GLY A 18 -43.88 11.04 -3.45
C GLY A 18 -42.58 10.69 -4.16
N GLY A 19 -41.52 11.48 -3.95
CA GLY A 19 -40.21 11.24 -4.54
C GLY A 19 -39.50 10.04 -3.93
N ASN A 20 -38.97 9.15 -4.78
CA ASN A 20 -38.14 8.04 -4.33
C ASN A 20 -36.80 8.58 -3.78
N ILE A 21 -36.66 8.67 -2.45
CA ILE A 21 -35.46 9.24 -1.81
C ILE A 21 -34.37 8.18 -1.76
N ILE A 22 -33.58 8.14 -2.83
CA ILE A 22 -32.36 7.32 -2.86
C ILE A 22 -31.33 7.97 -1.91
N MET A 23 -31.05 7.32 -0.79
CA MET A 23 -30.01 7.74 0.16
C MET A 23 -28.61 7.35 -0.31
N GLU A 24 -28.27 7.71 -1.55
CA GLU A 24 -26.93 7.50 -2.06
C GLU A 24 -26.02 8.66 -1.67
N PRO A 25 -24.87 8.38 -1.02
CA PRO A 25 -23.90 9.42 -0.76
C PRO A 25 -23.30 9.91 -2.09
N ASN A 26 -23.61 11.16 -2.44
CA ASN A 26 -23.01 11.85 -3.59
C ASN A 26 -21.55 12.21 -3.26
N TYR A 27 -20.63 11.30 -3.62
CA TYR A 27 -19.19 11.50 -3.44
C TYR A 27 -18.52 12.34 -4.54
N ALA A 28 -19.26 12.73 -5.59
CA ALA A 28 -18.76 13.53 -6.70
C ALA A 28 -18.67 15.02 -6.34
N ASN A 29 -19.47 15.47 -5.37
CA ASN A 29 -19.48 16.85 -4.92
C ASN A 29 -18.25 17.12 -4.02
N ARG A 30 -17.14 17.62 -4.60
CA ARG A 30 -15.80 17.92 -4.03
C ARG A 30 -14.69 16.89 -4.29
N GLN A 31 -14.65 16.28 -5.47
CA GLN A 31 -13.44 15.57 -5.89
C GLN A 31 -12.29 16.56 -6.16
N VAL A 32 -11.16 16.35 -5.48
CA VAL A 32 -9.92 17.14 -5.69
C VAL A 32 -9.18 16.69 -6.95
N PHE A 33 -9.34 15.42 -7.31
CA PHE A 33 -8.67 14.75 -8.43
C PHE A 33 -9.69 14.36 -9.49
N SER A 34 -9.28 14.43 -10.76
CA SER A 34 -10.02 13.83 -11.87
C SER A 34 -9.99 12.30 -11.78
N GLU A 35 -10.76 11.64 -12.65
CA GLU A 35 -10.73 10.19 -12.72
C GLU A 35 -9.32 9.68 -13.08
N ASP A 36 -8.69 10.27 -14.10
CA ASP A 36 -7.34 9.90 -14.56
C ASP A 36 -6.27 10.11 -13.47
N ASP A 37 -6.34 11.22 -12.74
CA ASP A 37 -5.46 11.50 -11.61
C ASP A 37 -5.55 10.40 -10.54
N GLU A 38 -6.78 9.94 -10.24
CA GLU A 38 -7.00 8.87 -9.27
C GLU A 38 -6.48 7.50 -9.77
N ILE A 39 -6.52 7.25 -11.08
CA ILE A 39 -5.95 6.04 -11.69
C ILE A 39 -4.43 6.06 -11.52
N MET A 40 -3.79 7.15 -11.94
CA MET A 40 -2.34 7.33 -11.86
C MET A 40 -1.84 7.19 -10.42
N LEU A 41 -2.54 7.81 -9.46
CA LEU A 41 -2.20 7.71 -8.06
C LEU A 41 -2.36 6.28 -7.52
N ALA A 42 -3.43 5.57 -7.91
CA ALA A 42 -3.64 4.19 -7.50
C ALA A 42 -2.58 3.24 -8.08
N GLU A 43 -2.23 3.38 -9.34
CA GLU A 43 -1.16 2.60 -9.99
C GLU A 43 0.19 2.82 -9.32
N TYR A 44 0.53 4.07 -9.01
CA TYR A 44 1.76 4.39 -8.30
C TYR A 44 1.81 3.71 -6.92
N ILE A 45 0.73 3.78 -6.13
CA ILE A 45 0.65 3.11 -4.82
C ILE A 45 0.82 1.58 -4.96
N ILE A 46 0.22 0.99 -5.99
CA ILE A 46 0.36 -0.45 -6.27
C ILE A 46 1.80 -0.80 -6.62
N THR A 47 2.46 0.00 -7.47
CA THR A 47 3.86 -0.19 -7.85
C THR A 47 4.79 -0.08 -6.65
N CYS A 48 4.63 0.94 -5.80
CA CYS A 48 5.38 1.07 -4.54
C CYS A 48 5.18 -0.15 -3.65
N SER A 49 3.95 -0.66 -3.54
CA SER A 49 3.67 -1.88 -2.77
C SER A 49 4.33 -3.13 -3.37
N LYS A 50 4.47 -3.23 -4.70
CA LYS A 50 5.16 -4.36 -5.37
C LYS A 50 6.67 -4.28 -5.17
N MET A 51 7.24 -3.09 -5.11
CA MET A 51 8.67 -2.85 -4.88
C MET A 51 9.07 -2.93 -3.39
N ALA A 52 8.22 -3.50 -2.53
CA ALA A 52 8.41 -3.56 -1.08
C ALA A 52 8.49 -2.20 -0.35
N TYR A 53 8.21 -1.08 -1.04
CA TYR A 53 8.08 0.27 -0.47
C TYR A 53 6.61 0.62 -0.19
N GLY A 54 5.90 -0.28 0.52
CA GLY A 54 4.48 -0.08 0.82
C GLY A 54 4.22 1.23 1.58
N LEU A 55 3.34 2.07 1.02
CA LEU A 55 2.99 3.35 1.64
C LEU A 55 1.96 3.14 2.76
N MET A 56 2.25 3.69 3.94
CA MET A 56 1.26 3.80 5.02
C MET A 56 0.13 4.78 4.65
N THR A 57 -0.99 4.75 5.36
CA THR A 57 -2.11 5.68 5.15
C THR A 57 -1.68 7.15 5.20
N GLU A 58 -0.76 7.49 6.12
CA GLU A 58 -0.18 8.83 6.22
C GLU A 58 0.73 9.16 5.03
N GLY A 59 1.48 8.18 4.53
CA GLY A 59 2.29 8.33 3.32
C GLY A 59 1.42 8.60 2.09
N VAL A 60 0.30 7.87 1.95
CA VAL A 60 -0.66 8.10 0.86
C VAL A 60 -1.30 9.48 0.96
N LYS A 61 -1.64 9.96 2.16
CA LYS A 61 -2.18 11.32 2.35
C LYS A 61 -1.16 12.41 2.00
N LYS A 62 0.11 12.22 2.34
CA LYS A 62 1.20 13.15 1.97
C LYS A 62 1.44 13.14 0.47
N LEU A 63 1.51 11.94 -0.13
CA LEU A 63 1.66 11.76 -1.56
C LEU A 63 0.52 12.44 -2.33
N ALA A 64 -0.72 12.29 -1.87
CA ALA A 64 -1.87 12.96 -2.47
C ALA A 64 -1.73 14.48 -2.44
N TYR A 65 -1.30 15.06 -1.31
CA TYR A 65 -1.04 16.50 -1.25
C TYR A 65 0.08 16.95 -2.21
N GLN A 66 1.19 16.21 -2.26
CA GLN A 66 2.30 16.50 -3.18
C GLN A 66 1.87 16.39 -4.65
N PHE A 67 1.11 15.36 -4.98
CA PHE A 67 0.57 15.14 -6.32
C PHE A 67 -0.40 16.26 -6.73
N ALA A 68 -1.25 16.72 -5.80
CA ALA A 68 -2.13 17.85 -6.04
C ALA A 68 -1.37 19.17 -6.25
N ALA A 69 -0.31 19.40 -5.46
CA ALA A 69 0.53 20.58 -5.59
C ALA A 69 1.30 20.58 -6.93
N ALA A 70 1.85 19.44 -7.33
CA ALA A 70 2.57 19.28 -8.59
C ALA A 70 1.66 19.47 -9.83
N ASN A 71 0.41 18.99 -9.76
CA ASN A 71 -0.56 19.12 -10.85
C ASN A 71 -1.44 20.39 -10.75
N ASN A 72 -1.07 21.36 -9.90
CA ASN A 72 -1.80 22.63 -9.70
C ASN A 72 -3.31 22.45 -9.43
N ARG A 73 -3.68 21.40 -8.67
CA ARG A 73 -5.08 21.10 -8.33
C ARG A 73 -5.58 21.97 -7.18
N LYS A 74 -6.86 22.36 -7.22
CA LYS A 74 -7.52 23.08 -6.13
C LYS A 74 -7.73 22.15 -4.94
N VAL A 75 -6.90 22.28 -3.92
CA VAL A 75 -7.02 21.53 -2.66
C VAL A 75 -7.74 22.34 -1.57
N PRO A 76 -8.45 21.68 -0.64
CA PRO A 76 -9.01 22.34 0.54
C PRO A 76 -7.93 23.01 1.40
N ASP A 77 -8.27 24.09 2.11
CA ASP A 77 -7.32 24.81 2.98
C ASP A 77 -6.78 23.93 4.12
N SER A 78 -7.58 22.97 4.59
CA SER A 78 -7.16 21.98 5.57
C SER A 78 -6.00 21.10 5.09
N TRP A 79 -5.87 20.87 3.77
CA TRP A 79 -4.75 20.14 3.21
C TRP A 79 -3.49 21.00 3.16
N LYS A 80 -3.63 22.30 2.86
CA LYS A 80 -2.51 23.24 2.82
C LYS A 80 -1.93 23.46 4.23
N ALA A 81 -2.79 23.66 5.23
CA ALA A 81 -2.39 23.85 6.61
C ALA A 81 -1.61 22.63 7.15
N ASN A 82 -2.11 21.42 6.89
CA ASN A 82 -1.53 20.18 7.41
C ASN A 82 -0.52 19.51 6.47
N LYS A 83 -0.33 20.05 5.25
CA LYS A 83 0.44 19.44 4.15
C LYS A 83 0.12 17.96 3.90
N THR A 84 -1.13 17.57 4.15
CA THR A 84 -1.61 16.18 4.10
C THR A 84 -3.07 16.15 3.68
N ALA A 85 -3.46 15.11 2.94
CA ALA A 85 -4.87 14.88 2.64
C ALA A 85 -5.66 14.43 3.87
N GLY A 86 -6.93 14.81 3.94
CA GLY A 86 -7.82 14.43 5.04
C GLY A 86 -8.15 12.93 5.07
N SER A 87 -8.46 12.41 6.26
CA SER A 87 -8.90 11.01 6.44
C SER A 87 -10.15 10.65 5.65
N GLU A 88 -11.08 11.60 5.50
CA GLU A 88 -12.29 11.45 4.70
C GLU A 88 -11.97 11.28 3.21
N TRP A 89 -10.99 12.02 2.70
CA TRP A 89 -10.56 11.86 1.32
C TRP A 89 -10.01 10.46 1.07
N LEU A 90 -9.14 9.94 1.96
CA LEU A 90 -8.59 8.59 1.82
C LEU A 90 -9.69 7.52 1.85
N ARG A 91 -10.71 7.69 2.71
CA ARG A 91 -11.86 6.80 2.79
C ARG A 91 -12.66 6.80 1.48
N SER A 92 -12.94 7.97 0.93
CA SER A 92 -13.66 8.11 -0.33
C SER A 92 -12.85 7.62 -1.52
N PHE A 93 -11.56 7.93 -1.59
CA PHE A 93 -10.62 7.47 -2.62
C PHE A 93 -10.59 5.94 -2.67
N ARG A 94 -10.43 5.27 -1.52
CA ARG A 94 -10.46 3.79 -1.46
C ARG A 94 -11.82 3.19 -1.81
N LYS A 95 -12.93 3.90 -1.52
CA LYS A 95 -14.27 3.43 -1.88
C LYS A 95 -14.51 3.53 -3.40
N ARG A 96 -14.04 4.61 -4.04
CA ARG A 96 -14.07 4.78 -5.51
C ARG A 96 -13.13 3.79 -6.20
N ARG A 97 -11.90 3.70 -5.70
CA ARG A 97 -10.84 2.80 -6.18
C ARG A 97 -10.84 1.51 -5.35
N GLY A 98 -11.84 0.67 -5.61
CA GLY A 98 -12.04 -0.62 -4.91
C GLY A 98 -10.91 -1.64 -5.08
N ASN A 99 -9.89 -1.32 -5.88
CA ASN A 99 -8.67 -2.09 -6.10
C ASN A 99 -7.59 -1.86 -5.02
N LEU A 100 -7.82 -0.99 -4.03
CA LEU A 100 -6.88 -0.73 -2.92
C LEU A 100 -7.38 -1.30 -1.59
N SER A 101 -6.50 -1.91 -0.81
CA SER A 101 -6.78 -2.41 0.54
C SER A 101 -5.64 -2.10 1.50
N ILE A 102 -5.97 -1.93 2.79
CA ILE A 102 -4.97 -1.81 3.85
C ILE A 102 -4.57 -3.21 4.27
N ARG A 103 -3.29 -3.55 4.16
CA ARG A 103 -2.75 -4.87 4.48
C ARG A 103 -1.56 -4.76 5.42
N GLN A 104 -1.35 -5.78 6.22
CA GLN A 104 -0.09 -5.96 6.92
C GLN A 104 0.82 -6.79 6.00
N PRO A 105 2.00 -6.28 5.61
CA PRO A 105 2.92 -7.07 4.81
C PRO A 105 3.39 -8.29 5.60
N GLU A 106 3.83 -9.31 4.88
CA GLU A 106 4.53 -10.44 5.52
C GLU A 106 5.81 -9.94 6.20
N GLN A 107 6.19 -10.63 7.28
CA GLN A 107 7.37 -10.28 8.06
C GLN A 107 8.63 -10.60 7.25
N CYS A 108 9.11 -9.61 6.50
CA CYS A 108 10.41 -9.66 5.84
C CYS A 108 11.34 -8.66 6.55
N SER A 109 12.55 -9.07 6.92
CA SER A 109 13.50 -8.14 7.51
C SER A 109 13.96 -7.15 6.44
N LEU A 110 14.07 -5.87 6.81
CA LEU A 110 14.58 -4.83 5.91
C LEU A 110 15.96 -5.23 5.36
N SER A 111 16.78 -5.86 6.19
CA SER A 111 18.08 -6.43 5.79
C SER A 111 17.98 -7.43 4.65
N ARG A 112 16.99 -8.33 4.63
CA ARG A 112 16.81 -9.28 3.51
C ARG A 112 16.42 -8.53 2.24
N LEU A 113 15.51 -7.56 2.32
CA LEU A 113 15.09 -6.75 1.18
C LEU A 113 16.23 -5.92 0.59
N THR A 114 17.04 -5.27 1.42
CA THR A 114 18.17 -4.44 0.94
C THR A 114 19.35 -5.28 0.46
N SER A 115 19.57 -6.45 1.05
CA SER A 115 20.65 -7.35 0.65
C SER A 115 20.36 -8.11 -0.65
N PHE A 116 19.10 -8.29 -1.02
CA PHE A 116 18.67 -8.86 -2.30
C PHE A 116 18.73 -7.83 -3.44
N ASN A 117 19.94 -7.33 -3.75
CA ASN A 117 20.18 -6.54 -4.97
C ASN A 117 21.16 -7.27 -5.88
N GLU A 118 21.11 -6.97 -7.19
CA GLU A 118 21.91 -7.68 -8.21
C GLU A 118 23.40 -7.65 -7.88
N PHE A 119 23.92 -6.50 -7.44
CA PHE A 119 25.32 -6.35 -7.07
C PHE A 119 25.70 -7.27 -5.91
N ASN A 120 24.93 -7.26 -4.82
CA ASN A 120 25.18 -8.07 -3.63
C ASN A 120 25.04 -9.57 -3.93
N VAL A 121 24.05 -9.96 -4.72
CA VAL A 121 23.86 -11.35 -5.16
C VAL A 121 25.05 -11.79 -6.02
N LYS A 122 25.49 -10.94 -6.96
CA LYS A 122 26.68 -11.22 -7.78
C LYS A 122 27.94 -11.36 -6.92
N GLN A 123 28.17 -10.44 -5.99
CA GLN A 123 29.30 -10.51 -5.07
C GLN A 123 29.23 -11.76 -4.18
N PHE A 124 28.06 -12.15 -3.71
CA PHE A 124 27.86 -13.39 -2.97
C PHE A 124 28.33 -14.62 -3.77
N TYR A 125 27.89 -14.76 -5.03
CA TYR A 125 28.30 -15.90 -5.86
C TYR A 125 29.78 -15.85 -6.26
N VAL A 126 30.36 -14.67 -6.46
CA VAL A 126 31.80 -14.51 -6.70
C VAL A 126 32.60 -15.01 -5.48
N ASN A 127 32.19 -14.59 -4.28
CA ASN A 127 32.84 -15.00 -3.03
C ASN A 127 32.67 -16.50 -2.78
N LEU A 128 31.46 -17.03 -3.00
CA LEU A 128 31.16 -18.46 -2.88
C LEU A 128 32.04 -19.28 -3.82
N LYS A 129 32.13 -18.89 -5.10
CA LYS A 129 32.99 -19.54 -6.09
C LYS A 129 34.45 -19.53 -5.65
N SER A 130 34.96 -18.39 -5.18
CA SER A 130 36.34 -18.29 -4.71
C SER A 130 36.63 -19.23 -3.53
N ILE A 131 35.69 -19.41 -2.60
CA ILE A 131 35.86 -20.31 -1.44
C ILE A 131 35.83 -21.77 -1.87
N LEU A 132 34.91 -22.14 -2.78
CA LEU A 132 34.81 -23.49 -3.34
C LEU A 132 36.08 -23.89 -4.12
N GLU A 133 36.66 -22.95 -4.88
CA GLU A 133 37.89 -23.20 -5.63
C GLU A 133 39.11 -23.34 -4.71
N LYS A 134 39.19 -22.56 -3.63
CA LYS A 134 40.29 -22.60 -2.66
C LYS A 134 40.24 -23.81 -1.74
N THR A 135 39.08 -24.44 -1.57
CA THR A 135 38.85 -25.47 -0.57
C THR A 135 38.32 -26.76 -1.22
N ASP A 136 39.21 -27.69 -1.54
CA ASP A 136 38.84 -28.98 -2.16
C ASP A 136 37.79 -29.76 -1.34
N LYS A 137 37.80 -29.63 -0.01
CA LYS A 137 36.84 -30.29 0.88
C LYS A 137 35.41 -29.76 0.75
N LEU A 138 35.22 -28.55 0.21
CA LEU A 138 33.91 -27.92 0.01
C LEU A 138 33.37 -28.13 -1.41
N LYS A 139 34.14 -28.77 -2.31
CA LYS A 139 33.65 -29.16 -3.65
C LYS A 139 32.59 -30.25 -3.59
N ASP A 140 32.57 -31.03 -2.51
CA ASP A 140 31.54 -32.01 -2.21
C ASP A 140 30.29 -31.30 -1.65
N PRO A 141 29.16 -31.28 -2.38
CA PRO A 141 27.94 -30.62 -1.94
C PRO A 141 27.38 -31.17 -0.61
N SER A 142 27.69 -32.43 -0.27
CA SER A 142 27.21 -33.06 0.97
C SER A 142 27.79 -32.44 2.24
N ARG A 143 28.80 -31.57 2.10
CA ARG A 143 29.49 -30.87 3.19
C ARG A 143 29.10 -29.40 3.30
N ILE A 144 28.18 -28.94 2.47
CA ILE A 144 27.67 -27.57 2.49
C ILE A 144 26.32 -27.59 3.20
N PHE A 145 26.27 -26.98 4.37
CA PHE A 145 25.05 -26.86 5.17
C PHE A 145 24.57 -25.42 5.13
N ASN A 146 23.28 -25.21 4.86
CA ASN A 146 22.65 -23.92 5.09
C ASN A 146 22.55 -23.70 6.60
N LEU A 147 22.93 -22.51 7.04
CA LEU A 147 22.90 -22.11 8.44
C LEU A 147 21.72 -21.15 8.69
N ASP A 148 20.56 -21.44 8.10
CA ASP A 148 19.38 -20.57 8.13
C ASP A 148 18.50 -20.75 9.38
N GLU A 149 18.75 -21.78 10.18
CA GLU A 149 18.08 -22.01 11.47
C GLU A 149 18.90 -21.48 12.65
N THR A 150 18.84 -20.18 12.88
CA THR A 150 19.04 -19.66 14.24
C THR A 150 17.85 -18.77 14.56
N SER A 151 16.98 -19.28 15.44
CA SER A 151 15.67 -18.74 15.83
C SER A 151 15.74 -17.41 16.62
N THR A 152 16.54 -16.46 16.15
CA THR A 152 16.65 -15.12 16.71
C THR A 152 15.95 -14.14 15.76
N THR A 153 14.65 -13.93 16.00
CA THR A 153 13.83 -13.03 15.19
C THR A 153 14.23 -11.58 15.43
N THR A 154 15.11 -11.03 14.59
CA THR A 154 15.37 -9.57 14.50
C THR A 154 14.29 -8.83 13.70
N VAL A 155 13.27 -9.56 13.23
CA VAL A 155 12.26 -9.04 12.30
C VAL A 155 11.24 -8.20 13.06
N GLN A 156 11.21 -6.89 12.81
CA GLN A 156 10.18 -6.01 13.35
C GLN A 156 8.80 -6.36 12.76
N ARG A 157 7.73 -6.19 13.54
CA ARG A 157 6.35 -6.35 13.03
C ARG A 157 6.07 -5.23 12.03
N PRO A 158 5.82 -5.53 10.75
CA PRO A 158 5.63 -4.50 9.75
C PRO A 158 4.31 -3.74 10.00
N ARG A 159 4.34 -2.43 9.76
CA ARG A 159 3.16 -1.56 9.87
C ARG A 159 2.21 -1.80 8.70
N LYS A 160 0.94 -1.45 8.88
CA LYS A 160 -0.09 -1.58 7.83
C LYS A 160 0.19 -0.62 6.67
N VAL A 161 0.18 -1.13 5.45
CA VAL A 161 0.42 -0.39 4.21
C VAL A 161 -0.79 -0.49 3.27
N VAL A 162 -0.92 0.45 2.35
CA VAL A 162 -1.93 0.42 1.28
C VAL A 162 -1.36 -0.36 0.10
N ALA A 163 -2.05 -1.40 -0.32
CA ALA A 163 -1.62 -2.33 -1.36
C ALA A 163 -2.78 -2.74 -2.26
N GLN A 164 -2.47 -3.35 -3.41
CA GLN A 164 -3.50 -3.88 -4.31
C GLN A 164 -4.39 -4.90 -3.59
N LYS A 165 -5.70 -4.76 -3.75
CA LYS A 165 -6.68 -5.75 -3.34
C LYS A 165 -6.53 -6.95 -4.29
N ARG A 166 -5.91 -8.03 -3.82
CA ARG A 166 -6.02 -9.33 -4.48
C ARG A 166 -7.49 -9.74 -4.52
N GLY A 167 -7.97 -10.22 -5.67
CA GLY A 167 -9.15 -11.07 -5.72
C GLY A 167 -8.93 -12.31 -4.83
N LYS A 168 -10.00 -13.03 -4.47
CA LYS A 168 -9.86 -14.32 -3.79
C LYS A 168 -9.12 -15.27 -4.74
N THR A 169 -7.81 -15.37 -4.61
CA THR A 169 -7.02 -16.44 -5.21
C THR A 169 -6.62 -17.34 -4.06
N ASN A 170 -7.34 -18.45 -3.92
CA ASN A 170 -6.94 -19.58 -3.08
C ASN A 170 -5.62 -20.09 -3.64
N GLN A 171 -4.50 -19.61 -3.12
CA GLN A 171 -3.23 -20.30 -3.24
C GLN A 171 -2.71 -20.51 -1.83
N SER A 172 -3.15 -21.64 -1.29
CA SER A 172 -2.52 -22.36 -0.20
C SER A 172 -1.08 -22.67 -0.61
N LEU A 173 -0.15 -21.77 -0.31
CA LEU A 173 1.27 -22.12 -0.32
C LEU A 173 1.49 -23.02 0.89
N HIS A 174 1.60 -24.32 0.60
CA HIS A 174 2.08 -25.34 1.53
C HIS A 174 3.35 -24.83 2.22
N LYS A 175 3.26 -24.62 3.53
CA LYS A 175 4.44 -24.69 4.39
C LYS A 175 4.85 -26.15 4.44
N ARG A 176 6.01 -26.47 3.87
CA ARG A 176 6.80 -27.63 4.28
C ARG A 176 7.76 -27.16 5.37
#